data_AF-A0AAW4IPP0-F1
#
_entry.id   AF-A0AAW4IPP0-F1
#
_cell.length_a   1.000
_cell.length_b   1.000
_cell.length_c   1.000
_cell.angle_alpha   90.00
_cell.angle_beta   90.00
_cell.angle_gamma   90.00
#
_symmetry.space_group_name_H-M   'P 1'
#
loop_
_entity.id
_entity.type
_entity.pdbx_description
1 polymer ?
#
loop_
_entity_poly.entity_id
_entity_poly.type
_entity_poly.pdbx_seq_one_letter_code
_entity_poly.pdbx_strand_id
1 'polypeptide(L)'
;MRSLLLMTMCLTGSLALVACNNYQATTMDLSQQPTIEMPIASAAFTAFGNNDKSWRTVVEESKLSIEADFLKPTTVVVVGSANTEDIEYASTVNGQPIILNIRKNICIDNNGYQNEFTATLSYAGKTYQGCAVAGAIETAPT
;
A
#
# COMPACT_ATOMS: atom_id res chain seq x y z
N MET A 1 14.33 47.89 45.08
CA MET A 1 13.53 48.81 44.23
C MET A 1 14.41 49.98 43.81
N ARG A 2 14.77 50.09 42.54
CA ARG A 2 15.16 51.36 41.91
C ARG A 2 15.15 51.18 40.40
N SER A 3 14.20 51.90 39.80
CA SER A 3 13.98 52.07 38.37
C SER A 3 15.17 52.81 37.74
N LEU A 4 15.52 52.44 36.51
CA LEU A 4 16.33 53.26 35.60
C LEU A 4 15.68 53.25 34.22
N LEU A 5 15.39 54.47 33.77
CA LEU A 5 14.74 54.89 32.54
C LEU A 5 15.63 54.72 31.30
N LEU A 6 14.98 54.51 30.15
CA LEU A 6 15.37 54.96 28.80
C LEU A 6 14.03 55.16 28.06
N MET A 7 13.51 56.37 27.76
CA MET A 7 13.93 57.35 26.74
C MET A 7 14.43 56.66 25.46
N THR A 8 13.93 56.91 24.24
CA THR A 8 13.41 58.16 23.65
C THR A 8 12.80 57.89 22.25
N MET A 9 11.76 58.65 21.92
CA MET A 9 11.41 59.29 20.63
C MET A 9 11.31 58.48 19.32
N CYS A 10 10.10 58.50 18.77
CA CYS A 10 9.77 58.33 17.35
C CYS A 10 10.35 59.48 16.50
N LEU A 11 10.79 59.21 15.25
CA LEU A 11 10.62 60.14 14.13
C LEU A 11 10.74 59.44 12.76
N THR A 12 9.63 59.48 12.03
CA THR A 12 9.34 59.44 10.58
C THR A 12 10.46 59.19 9.55
N GLY A 13 10.14 58.32 8.57
CA GLY A 13 10.74 58.30 7.24
C GLY A 13 9.98 57.36 6.29
N SER A 14 9.18 57.93 5.40
CA SER A 14 8.31 57.21 4.45
C SER A 14 9.07 56.62 3.25
N LEU A 15 8.48 55.54 2.73
CA LEU A 15 8.47 55.07 1.32
C LEU A 15 9.77 54.50 0.71
N ALA A 16 9.79 53.18 0.57
CA ALA A 16 10.17 52.54 -0.69
C ALA A 16 9.13 51.48 -1.04
N LEU A 17 8.41 51.71 -2.15
CA LEU A 17 7.63 50.70 -2.85
C LEU A 17 8.60 49.61 -3.34
N VAL A 18 8.57 48.44 -2.71
CA VAL A 18 9.19 47.24 -3.29
C VAL A 18 8.10 46.47 -4.00
N ALA A 19 8.29 46.36 -5.31
CA ALA A 19 7.43 45.70 -6.25
C ALA A 19 7.10 44.25 -5.84
N CYS A 20 5.92 43.82 -6.29
CA CYS A 20 5.42 42.46 -6.22
C CYS A 20 6.51 41.45 -6.61
N ASN A 21 6.83 40.54 -5.70
CA ASN A 21 7.01 39.16 -6.08
C ASN A 21 6.06 38.36 -5.18
N ASN A 22 5.08 37.72 -5.82
CA ASN A 22 4.26 36.72 -5.18
C ASN A 22 5.21 35.67 -4.58
N TYR A 23 5.41 35.77 -3.27
CA TYR A 23 5.74 34.61 -2.46
C TYR A 23 4.53 33.67 -2.58
N GLN A 24 4.51 32.84 -3.63
CA GLN A 24 3.96 31.51 -3.46
C GLN A 24 5.03 30.75 -2.68
N ALA A 25 4.89 30.79 -1.36
CA ALA A 25 5.40 29.71 -0.54
C ALA A 25 4.73 28.45 -1.08
N THR A 26 5.49 27.64 -1.82
CA THR A 26 5.11 26.28 -2.14
C THR A 26 4.96 25.59 -0.80
N THR A 27 3.73 25.51 -0.30
CA THR A 27 3.37 24.59 0.78
C THR A 27 3.73 23.22 0.25
N MET A 28 4.89 22.71 0.67
CA MET A 28 5.19 21.29 0.59
C MET A 28 4.13 20.61 1.43
N ASP A 29 3.10 20.10 0.76
CA ASP A 29 2.11 19.25 1.36
C ASP A 29 2.81 17.95 1.77
N LEU A 30 3.20 17.87 3.05
CA LEU A 30 3.82 16.70 3.66
C LEU A 30 2.86 15.50 3.78
N SER A 31 1.65 15.57 3.23
CA SER A 31 0.66 14.47 3.32
C SER A 31 0.62 13.54 2.10
N GLN A 32 1.34 13.84 1.02
CA GLN A 32 1.52 12.88 -0.08
C GLN A 32 2.79 12.07 0.17
N GLN A 33 2.64 10.98 0.94
CA GLN A 33 3.60 9.89 0.88
C GLN A 33 3.79 9.52 -0.60
N PRO A 34 5.03 9.47 -1.13
CA PRO A 34 5.22 9.10 -2.52
C PRO A 34 4.78 7.65 -2.67
N THR A 35 3.60 7.44 -3.26
CA THR A 35 3.26 6.18 -3.89
C THR A 35 4.19 6.08 -5.08
N ILE A 36 5.39 5.54 -4.85
CA ILE A 36 6.26 5.15 -5.94
C ILE A 36 5.49 4.02 -6.62
N GLU A 37 4.87 4.31 -7.77
CA GLU A 37 4.41 3.32 -8.73
C GLU A 37 5.66 2.61 -9.27
N MET A 38 6.27 1.81 -8.41
CA MET A 38 7.41 0.99 -8.74
C MET A 38 6.82 -0.19 -9.51
N PRO A 39 7.33 -0.52 -10.71
CA PRO A 39 6.95 -1.76 -11.36
C PRO A 39 7.23 -2.88 -10.35
N ILE A 40 6.20 -3.63 -9.91
CA ILE A 40 6.38 -4.83 -9.07
C ILE A 40 6.94 -5.98 -9.92
N ALA A 41 7.93 -5.69 -10.73
CA ALA A 41 8.33 -6.50 -11.86
C ALA A 41 9.17 -7.72 -11.49
N SER A 42 9.16 -8.18 -10.23
CA SER A 42 9.98 -9.34 -9.86
C SER A 42 9.57 -10.13 -8.63
N ALA A 43 8.69 -9.63 -7.76
CA ALA A 43 8.37 -10.34 -6.53
C ALA A 43 7.27 -11.38 -6.78
N ALA A 44 7.64 -12.66 -6.74
CA ALA A 44 6.70 -13.76 -6.79
C ALA A 44 6.19 -14.08 -5.38
N PHE A 45 4.90 -14.42 -5.27
CA PHE A 45 4.28 -14.82 -4.00
C PHE A 45 3.27 -15.93 -4.22
N THR A 46 3.11 -16.76 -3.20
CA THR A 46 1.98 -17.68 -3.08
C THR A 46 1.20 -17.29 -1.84
N ALA A 47 -0.08 -16.97 -2.02
CA ALA A 47 -0.99 -16.64 -0.93
C ALA A 47 -2.14 -17.64 -0.87
N PHE A 48 -2.62 -17.93 0.32
CA PHE A 48 -3.63 -18.97 0.52
C PHE A 48 -4.40 -18.77 1.82
N GLY A 49 -5.63 -19.28 1.87
CA GLY A 49 -6.44 -19.30 3.07
C GLY A 49 -7.61 -20.27 2.97
N ASN A 50 -8.10 -20.73 4.11
CA ASN A 50 -9.15 -21.76 4.20
C ASN A 50 -10.10 -21.56 5.40
N ASN A 51 -10.17 -20.34 5.97
CA ASN A 51 -11.01 -20.05 7.14
C ASN A 51 -12.54 -20.08 6.88
N ASP A 52 -12.99 -19.70 5.69
CA ASP A 52 -14.41 -19.72 5.29
C ASP A 52 -14.58 -20.42 3.93
N LYS A 53 -13.78 -19.98 2.96
CA LYS A 53 -13.64 -20.60 1.65
C LYS A 53 -12.18 -20.88 1.38
N SER A 54 -11.89 -22.01 0.75
CA SER A 54 -10.54 -22.31 0.29
C SER A 54 -10.21 -21.42 -0.90
N TRP A 55 -9.01 -20.84 -0.86
CA TRP A 55 -8.45 -20.09 -1.96
C TRP A 55 -6.93 -20.16 -1.93
N ARG A 56 -6.35 -20.09 -3.12
CA ARG A 56 -4.92 -19.96 -3.37
C ARG A 56 -4.72 -19.00 -4.54
N THR A 57 -3.71 -18.15 -4.41
CA THR A 57 -3.22 -17.33 -5.51
C THR A 57 -1.72 -17.47 -5.67
N VAL A 58 -1.27 -17.33 -6.91
CA VAL A 58 0.14 -17.24 -7.27
C VAL A 58 0.33 -15.97 -8.06
N VAL A 59 1.26 -15.13 -7.63
CA VAL A 59 1.73 -13.99 -8.40
C VAL A 59 3.11 -14.30 -8.96
N GLU A 60 3.25 -14.21 -10.28
CA GLU A 60 4.50 -14.37 -11.00
C GLU A 60 4.43 -13.58 -12.31
N GLU A 61 5.49 -12.85 -12.67
CA GLU A 61 5.57 -12.08 -13.92
C GLU A 61 4.33 -11.19 -14.19
N SER A 62 3.84 -10.48 -13.16
CA SER A 62 2.64 -9.64 -13.23
C SER A 62 1.35 -10.37 -13.62
N LYS A 63 1.33 -11.70 -13.47
CA LYS A 63 0.12 -12.53 -13.58
C LYS A 63 -0.28 -13.01 -12.20
N LEU A 64 -1.57 -12.95 -11.92
CA LEU A 64 -2.20 -13.50 -10.74
C LEU A 64 -3.06 -14.69 -11.17
N SER A 65 -2.59 -15.89 -10.86
CA SER A 65 -3.37 -17.13 -10.98
C SER A 65 -4.17 -17.33 -9.70
N ILE A 66 -5.45 -17.66 -9.82
CA ILE A 66 -6.40 -17.80 -8.70
C ILE A 66 -7.10 -19.15 -8.81
N GLU A 67 -7.09 -19.90 -7.73
CA GLU A 67 -7.86 -21.12 -7.50
C GLU A 67 -8.70 -20.88 -6.24
N ALA A 68 -10.03 -20.85 -6.34
CA ALA A 68 -10.87 -20.55 -5.18
C ALA A 68 -12.27 -21.18 -5.28
N ASP A 69 -12.87 -21.51 -4.15
CA ASP A 69 -14.22 -22.13 -4.12
C ASP A 69 -15.32 -21.21 -4.68
N PHE A 70 -15.07 -19.89 -4.73
CA PHE A 70 -16.02 -18.88 -5.17
C PHE A 70 -15.76 -18.35 -6.58
N LEU A 71 -14.73 -18.86 -7.27
CA LEU A 71 -14.34 -18.39 -8.59
C LEU A 71 -13.74 -19.54 -9.40
N LYS A 72 -14.18 -19.73 -10.64
CA LYS A 72 -13.53 -20.70 -11.54
C LYS A 72 -12.03 -20.36 -11.67
N PRO A 73 -11.13 -21.36 -11.73
CA PRO A 73 -9.71 -21.10 -11.90
C PRO A 73 -9.45 -20.09 -13.02
N THR A 74 -8.73 -19.03 -12.71
CA THR A 74 -8.55 -17.87 -13.60
C THR A 74 -7.14 -17.34 -13.45
N THR A 75 -6.56 -16.84 -14.55
CA THR A 75 -5.31 -16.07 -14.52
C THR A 75 -5.55 -14.72 -15.16
N VAL A 76 -5.12 -13.65 -14.48
CA VAL A 76 -5.25 -12.27 -14.96
C VAL A 76 -3.93 -11.52 -14.86
N VAL A 77 -3.74 -10.53 -15.73
CA VAL A 77 -2.66 -9.55 -15.58
C VAL A 77 -3.04 -8.60 -14.45
N VAL A 78 -2.10 -8.31 -13.56
CA VAL A 78 -2.28 -7.39 -12.44
C VAL A 78 -1.40 -6.16 -12.59
N VAL A 79 -1.90 -5.05 -12.06
CA VAL A 79 -1.09 -3.88 -11.74
C VAL A 79 -0.70 -3.99 -10.28
N GLY A 80 0.58 -3.84 -10.00
CA GLY A 80 1.10 -3.88 -8.65
C GLY A 80 1.44 -2.48 -8.13
N SER A 81 1.14 -2.21 -6.85
CA SER A 81 1.73 -1.10 -6.08
C SER A 81 2.36 -1.60 -4.77
N ALA A 82 3.44 -0.98 -4.30
CA ALA A 82 4.16 -1.41 -3.11
C ALA A 82 4.61 -0.22 -2.27
N ASN A 83 4.59 -0.40 -0.94
CA ASN A 83 5.26 0.49 0.00
C ASN A 83 6.13 -0.34 0.97
N THR A 84 6.54 0.26 2.08
CA THR A 84 7.43 -0.39 3.06
C THR A 84 6.78 -1.52 3.85
N GLU A 85 5.45 -1.57 3.91
CA GLU A 85 4.67 -2.48 4.77
C GLU A 85 3.86 -3.50 3.97
N ASP A 86 3.39 -3.10 2.78
CA ASP A 86 2.54 -3.93 1.96
C ASP A 86 2.85 -3.87 0.46
N ILE A 87 2.35 -4.90 -0.21
CA ILE A 87 2.32 -5.04 -1.65
C ILE A 87 0.88 -5.33 -2.04
N GLU A 88 0.33 -4.57 -2.98
CA GLU A 88 -1.00 -4.76 -3.53
C GLU A 88 -0.91 -5.14 -5.01
N TYR A 89 -1.70 -6.14 -5.40
CA TYR A 89 -1.92 -6.53 -6.79
C TYR A 89 -3.40 -6.38 -7.11
N ALA A 90 -3.72 -5.57 -8.11
CA ALA A 90 -5.08 -5.27 -8.49
C ALA A 90 -5.36 -5.67 -9.95
N SER A 91 -6.56 -6.21 -10.19
CA SER A 91 -7.09 -6.48 -11.54
C SER A 91 -8.62 -6.50 -11.52
N THR A 92 -9.22 -6.94 -12.62
CA THR A 92 -10.67 -7.14 -12.76
C THR A 92 -10.94 -8.54 -13.32
N VAL A 93 -11.84 -9.28 -12.68
CA VAL A 93 -12.32 -10.58 -13.12
C VAL A 93 -13.84 -10.53 -13.22
N ASN A 94 -14.42 -10.92 -14.36
CA ASN A 94 -15.87 -10.86 -14.60
C ASN A 94 -16.51 -9.48 -14.31
N GLY A 95 -15.78 -8.40 -14.59
CA GLY A 95 -16.23 -7.03 -14.32
C GLY A 95 -16.23 -6.63 -12.84
N GLN A 96 -15.70 -7.46 -11.95
CA GLN A 96 -15.55 -7.18 -10.53
C GLN A 96 -14.07 -6.98 -10.17
N PRO A 97 -13.74 -6.02 -9.29
CA PRO A 97 -12.37 -5.84 -8.84
C PRO A 97 -11.90 -7.08 -8.07
N ILE A 98 -10.66 -7.47 -8.32
CA ILE A 98 -9.93 -8.45 -7.52
C ILE A 98 -8.63 -7.83 -7.03
N ILE A 99 -8.42 -7.89 -5.72
CA ILE A 99 -7.27 -7.25 -5.05
C ILE A 99 -6.63 -8.28 -4.13
N LEU A 100 -5.32 -8.52 -4.30
CA LEU A 100 -4.50 -9.28 -3.38
C LEU A 100 -3.57 -8.30 -2.65
N ASN A 101 -3.69 -8.21 -1.34
CA ASN A 101 -2.77 -7.44 -0.49
C ASN A 101 -1.91 -8.41 0.33
N ILE A 102 -0.60 -8.21 0.29
CA ILE A 102 0.40 -8.98 1.03
C ILE A 102 1.09 -8.02 2.00
N ARG A 103 1.10 -8.34 3.30
CA ARG A 103 1.73 -7.49 4.32
C ARG A 103 2.86 -8.23 5.02
N LYS A 104 3.89 -7.49 5.39
CA LYS A 104 5.05 -8.00 6.15
C LYS A 104 4.74 -8.23 7.63
N ASN A 105 3.83 -9.17 7.89
CA ASN A 105 3.43 -9.61 9.22
C ASN A 105 3.42 -11.13 9.28
N ILE A 106 3.87 -11.70 10.39
CA ILE A 106 3.84 -13.15 10.61
C ILE A 106 2.39 -13.63 10.62
N CYS A 107 2.13 -14.73 9.90
CA CYS A 107 0.82 -15.38 9.82
C CYS A 107 0.92 -16.82 10.32
N ILE A 108 -0.02 -17.24 11.16
CA ILE A 108 -0.17 -18.65 11.55
C ILE A 108 -1.36 -19.20 10.78
N ASP A 109 -1.13 -20.20 9.94
CA ASP A 109 -2.19 -20.83 9.17
C ASP A 109 -3.03 -21.81 10.01
N ASN A 110 -4.05 -22.38 9.39
CA ASN A 110 -4.99 -23.27 10.06
C ASN A 110 -4.37 -24.60 10.51
N ASN A 111 -3.21 -24.96 9.97
CA ASN A 111 -2.44 -26.13 10.37
C ASN A 111 -1.42 -25.79 11.48
N GLY A 112 -1.35 -24.53 11.89
CA GLY A 112 -0.41 -24.04 12.89
C GLY A 112 0.99 -23.72 12.34
N TYR A 113 1.17 -23.71 11.01
CA TYR A 113 2.45 -23.33 10.43
C TYR A 113 2.63 -21.82 10.40
N GLN A 114 3.84 -21.39 10.75
CA GLN A 114 4.22 -19.99 10.69
C GLN A 114 4.69 -19.63 9.28
N ASN A 115 4.07 -18.60 8.71
CA ASN A 115 4.35 -18.04 7.41
C ASN A 115 4.85 -16.58 7.54
N GLU A 116 5.66 -16.14 6.59
CA GLU A 116 6.35 -14.85 6.62
C GLU A 116 5.42 -13.64 6.45
N PHE A 117 4.27 -13.84 5.79
CA PHE A 117 3.37 -12.77 5.39
C PHE A 117 1.91 -13.09 5.72
N THR A 118 1.13 -12.06 6.03
CA THR A 118 -0.34 -12.10 6.01
C THR A 118 -0.83 -11.72 4.62
N ALA A 119 -1.91 -12.35 4.16
CA ALA A 119 -2.52 -12.06 2.88
C ALA A 119 -4.02 -11.80 3.01
N THR A 120 -4.51 -10.89 2.18
CA THR A 120 -5.93 -10.59 2.05
C THR A 120 -6.32 -10.60 0.58
N LEU A 121 -7.24 -11.48 0.20
CA LEU A 121 -7.85 -11.51 -1.12
C LEU A 121 -9.24 -10.86 -1.05
N SER A 122 -9.48 -9.83 -1.85
CA SER A 122 -10.79 -9.19 -2.00
C SER A 122 -11.36 -9.46 -3.38
N TYR A 123 -12.61 -9.94 -3.45
CA TYR A 123 -13.34 -10.16 -4.71
C TYR A 123 -14.85 -10.02 -4.50
N ALA A 124 -15.51 -9.30 -5.43
CA ALA A 124 -16.96 -9.09 -5.42
C ALA A 124 -17.51 -8.57 -4.08
N GLY A 125 -16.79 -7.62 -3.45
CA GLY A 125 -17.15 -7.01 -2.17
C GLY A 125 -16.93 -7.89 -0.93
N LYS A 126 -16.32 -9.07 -1.09
CA LYS A 126 -15.94 -9.96 0.01
C LYS A 126 -14.43 -9.96 0.22
N THR A 127 -14.02 -10.22 1.44
CA THR A 127 -12.62 -10.27 1.87
C THR A 127 -12.33 -11.63 2.48
N TYR A 128 -11.24 -12.26 2.02
CA TYR A 128 -10.77 -13.56 2.46
C TYR A 128 -9.38 -13.41 3.04
N GLN A 129 -9.22 -13.79 4.30
CA GLN A 129 -7.94 -13.72 5.00
C GLN A 129 -7.13 -15.00 4.78
N GLY A 130 -5.81 -14.86 4.81
CA GLY A 130 -4.88 -15.95 4.59
C GLY A 130 -3.46 -15.60 4.96
N CYS A 131 -2.55 -16.53 4.66
CA CYS A 131 -1.12 -16.34 4.78
C CYS A 131 -0.48 -16.25 3.39
N ALA A 132 0.77 -15.81 3.34
CA ALA A 132 1.57 -15.86 2.14
C ALA A 132 3.03 -16.18 2.43
N VAL A 133 3.70 -16.66 1.39
CA VAL A 133 5.14 -16.95 1.33
C VAL A 133 5.72 -16.35 0.06
N ALA A 134 7.01 -16.02 0.11
CA ALA A 134 7.73 -15.59 -1.08
C ALA A 134 7.91 -16.78 -2.06
N GLY A 135 7.85 -16.48 -3.35
CA GLY A 135 7.99 -17.45 -4.44
C GLY A 135 6.67 -17.95 -5.01
N ALA A 136 6.70 -18.34 -6.28
CA ALA A 136 5.62 -19.06 -6.94
C ALA A 136 5.78 -20.56 -6.65
N ILE A 137 4.96 -21.08 -5.73
CA ILE A 137 5.01 -22.47 -5.27
C ILE A 137 3.79 -23.18 -5.84
N GLU A 138 3.99 -24.22 -6.64
CA GLU A 138 2.89 -24.94 -7.33
C GLU A 138 1.90 -25.63 -6.38
N THR A 139 2.31 -25.92 -5.15
CA THR A 139 1.46 -26.55 -4.12
C THR A 139 1.56 -25.79 -2.80
N ALA A 140 0.44 -25.23 -2.32
CA ALA A 140 0.36 -24.73 -0.95
C ALA A 140 0.15 -25.92 0.03
N PRO A 141 0.80 -25.95 1.20
CA PRO A 141 0.40 -26.85 2.27
C PRO A 141 -0.96 -26.40 2.79
N THR A 142 -2.03 -27.07 2.33
CA THR A 142 -3.41 -26.87 2.80
C THR A 142 -3.68 -27.60 4.09
#